data_AF-A0A7K7XRW3-F1
#
_entry.id   AF-A0A7K7XRW3-F1
#
_cell.length_a   1.000
_cell.length_b   1.000
_cell.length_c   1.000
_cell.angle_alpha   90.00
_cell.angle_beta   90.00
_cell.angle_gamma   90.00
#
_symmetry.space_group_name_H-M   'P 1'
#
loop_
_entity.id
_entity.type
_entity.pdbx_description
1 polymer ?
#
loop_
_entity_poly.entity_id
_entity_poly.type
_entity_poly.pdbx_seq_one_letter_code
_entity_poly.pdbx_strand_id
1 'polypeptide(L)'
;GTGWGVRTLQRIRKNSFVMEYVGEIITSEEAERRGQVYDRQGATYLFDLDYVEDVYTVDAAHYGNISHFVNHSCDPNLQVYNVFIENLDQRLPRIALFATRPIRAGEELTFDYNMH
;
A
#
# COMPACT_ATOMS: atom_id res chain seq x y z
N GLY A 1 2.10 12.88 16.62
CA GLY A 1 2.55 13.03 15.22
C GLY A 1 2.41 11.69 14.53
N THR A 2 2.37 11.66 13.20
CA THR A 2 2.14 10.44 12.39
C THR A 2 3.40 9.60 12.12
N GLY A 3 4.50 9.88 12.83
CA GLY A 3 5.76 9.16 12.61
C GLY A 3 6.48 9.61 11.34
N TRP A 4 7.06 8.65 10.62
CA TRP A 4 7.71 8.89 9.33
C TRP A 4 6.68 9.10 8.22
N GLY A 5 7.09 9.77 7.14
CA GLY A 5 6.24 10.01 5.97
C GLY A 5 7.09 10.15 4.72
N VAL A 6 6.49 9.95 3.55
CA VAL A 6 7.18 10.04 2.25
C VAL A 6 6.76 11.31 1.53
N ARG A 7 7.73 12.06 1.00
CA ARG A 7 7.48 13.25 0.17
C ARG A 7 8.18 13.11 -1.16
N THR A 8 7.53 13.55 -2.24
CA THR A 8 8.19 13.62 -3.54
C THR A 8 9.11 14.84 -3.62
N LEU A 9 10.30 14.70 -4.20
CA LEU A 9 11.20 15.84 -4.47
C LEU A 9 10.91 16.52 -5.81
N GLN A 10 10.05 15.91 -6.63
CA GLN A 10 9.70 16.40 -7.96
C GLN A 10 8.18 16.47 -8.12
N ARG A 11 7.73 17.30 -9.06
CA ARG A 11 6.31 17.35 -9.41
C ARG A 11 5.89 16.02 -10.06
N ILE A 12 4.82 15.41 -9.57
CA ILE A 12 4.20 14.23 -10.18
C ILE A 12 2.93 14.66 -10.91
N ARG A 13 2.73 14.15 -12.14
CA ARG A 13 1.52 14.44 -12.93
C ARG A 13 0.38 13.54 -12.45
N LYS A 14 -0.87 13.99 -12.63
CA LYS A 14 -2.05 13.15 -12.43
C LYS A 14 -1.94 11.87 -13.28
N ASN A 15 -2.46 10.76 -12.75
CA ASN A 15 -2.47 9.41 -13.34
C ASN A 15 -1.08 8.82 -13.60
N SER A 16 -0.03 9.34 -12.95
CA SER A 16 1.32 8.76 -13.06
C SER A 16 1.50 7.65 -12.05
N PHE A 17 2.12 6.55 -12.48
CA PHE A 17 2.65 5.53 -11.56
C PHE A 17 3.67 6.18 -10.62
N VAL A 18 3.61 5.83 -9.34
CA VAL A 18 4.50 6.36 -8.32
C VAL A 18 5.38 5.26 -7.72
N MET A 19 4.76 4.21 -7.20
CA MET A 19 5.45 3.07 -6.59
C MET A 19 4.51 1.87 -6.49
N GLU A 20 5.06 0.72 -6.13
CA GLU A 20 4.26 -0.44 -5.71
C GLU A 20 4.22 -0.55 -4.20
N TYR A 21 3.17 -1.19 -3.68
CA TYR A 21 3.15 -1.69 -2.31
C TYR A 21 3.66 -3.14 -2.33
N VAL A 22 4.78 -3.40 -1.65
CA VAL A 22 5.47 -4.69 -1.70
C VAL A 22 5.85 -5.15 -0.30
N GLY A 23 5.87 -6.46 -0.12
CA GLY A 23 6.30 -7.13 1.10
C GLY A 23 6.23 -8.64 0.95
N GLU A 24 6.20 -9.35 2.07
CA GLU A 24 6.00 -10.81 2.06
C GLU A 24 4.56 -11.12 1.64
N ILE A 25 4.37 -12.06 0.72
CA ILE A 25 3.03 -12.60 0.42
C ILE A 25 2.78 -13.75 1.40
N ILE A 26 1.79 -13.58 2.26
CA ILE A 26 1.38 -14.56 3.27
C ILE A 26 -0.10 -14.92 3.07
N THR A 27 -0.53 -16.05 3.62
CA THR A 27 -1.95 -16.43 3.64
C THR A 27 -2.74 -15.55 4.60
N SER A 28 -4.02 -15.31 4.34
CA SER A 28 -4.88 -14.50 5.24
C SER A 28 -4.94 -15.05 6.68
N GLU A 29 -4.83 -16.38 6.88
CA GLU A 29 -4.70 -16.99 8.22
C GLU A 29 -3.44 -16.53 8.97
N GLU A 30 -2.30 -16.45 8.28
CA GLU A 30 -1.04 -15.99 8.85
C GLU A 30 -1.07 -14.47 9.08
N ALA A 31 -1.75 -13.72 8.20
CA ALA A 31 -1.97 -12.29 8.36
C ALA A 31 -2.79 -12.00 9.61
N GLU A 32 -3.89 -12.71 9.85
CA GLU A 32 -4.70 -12.62 11.08
C GLU A 32 -3.86 -12.91 12.34
N ARG A 33 -3.05 -13.99 12.30
CA ARG A 33 -2.15 -14.34 13.41
C ARG A 33 -1.13 -13.24 13.71
N ARG A 34 -0.55 -12.61 12.68
CA ARG A 34 0.39 -11.48 12.83
C ARG A 34 -0.32 -10.18 13.23
N GLY A 35 -1.51 -9.93 12.70
CA GLY A 35 -2.36 -8.76 12.93
C GLY A 35 -2.67 -8.55 14.41
N GLN A 36 -3.00 -9.63 15.14
CA GLN A 36 -3.20 -9.58 16.59
C GLN A 36 -1.99 -9.04 17.38
N VAL A 37 -0.78 -9.18 16.84
CA VAL A 37 0.43 -8.59 17.40
C VAL A 37 0.58 -7.13 16.96
N TYR A 38 0.39 -6.84 15.67
CA TYR A 38 0.52 -5.51 15.08
C TYR A 38 -0.51 -4.51 15.62
N ASP A 39 -1.76 -4.91 15.84
CA ASP A 39 -2.82 -4.08 16.41
C ASP A 39 -2.45 -3.53 17.78
N ARG A 40 -1.83 -4.37 18.62
CA ARG A 40 -1.34 -3.96 19.95
C ARG A 40 -0.18 -2.98 19.87
N GLN A 41 0.51 -2.93 18.73
CA GLN A 41 1.62 -2.02 18.46
C GLN A 41 1.18 -0.78 17.68
N GLY A 42 -0.09 -0.72 17.22
CA GLY A 42 -0.59 0.35 16.35
C GLY A 42 0.05 0.35 14.97
N ALA A 43 0.48 -0.82 14.49
CA ALA A 43 1.15 -1.00 13.21
C ALA A 43 0.17 -1.48 12.13
N THR A 44 0.11 -0.79 11.00
CA THR A 44 -0.76 -1.12 9.88
C THR A 44 0.07 -1.37 8.62
N TYR A 45 0.55 -2.61 8.46
CA TYR A 45 1.43 -3.01 7.34
C TYR A 45 0.87 -4.15 6.48
N LEU A 46 -0.27 -4.71 6.89
CA LEU A 46 -0.98 -5.75 6.19
C LEU A 46 -1.85 -5.11 5.10
N PHE A 47 -1.77 -5.64 3.88
CA PHE A 47 -2.58 -5.21 2.75
C PHE A 47 -3.20 -6.45 2.10
N ASP A 48 -4.52 -6.62 2.24
CA ASP A 48 -5.22 -7.78 1.73
C ASP A 48 -5.34 -7.74 0.20
N LEU A 49 -5.11 -8.89 -0.45
CA LEU A 49 -5.22 -9.06 -1.89
C LEU A 49 -6.61 -9.56 -2.28
N ASP A 50 -7.65 -8.84 -1.83
CA ASP A 50 -9.07 -9.23 -1.90
C ASP A 50 -9.75 -8.98 -3.26
N TYR A 51 -8.97 -8.83 -4.34
CA TYR A 51 -9.49 -8.49 -5.67
C TYR A 51 -10.52 -9.49 -6.22
N VAL A 52 -10.33 -10.78 -5.93
CA VAL A 52 -11.27 -11.86 -6.29
C VAL A 52 -11.67 -12.71 -5.10
N GLU A 53 -10.71 -13.05 -4.24
CA GLU A 53 -10.88 -13.89 -3.07
C GLU A 53 -9.86 -13.45 -2.00
N ASP A 54 -10.27 -13.44 -0.74
CA ASP A 54 -9.39 -13.17 0.39
C ASP A 54 -8.60 -14.43 0.77
N VAL A 55 -7.50 -14.66 0.04
CA VAL A 55 -6.61 -15.81 0.24
C VAL A 55 -5.22 -15.39 0.70
N TYR A 56 -4.77 -14.21 0.25
CA TYR A 56 -3.43 -13.72 0.46
C TYR A 56 -3.43 -12.27 0.91
N THR A 57 -2.39 -11.92 1.67
CA THR A 57 -2.12 -10.59 2.19
C THR A 57 -0.65 -10.26 1.94
N VAL A 58 -0.34 -9.00 1.63
CA VAL A 58 1.03 -8.48 1.61
C VAL A 58 1.37 -7.93 2.99
N ASP A 59 2.38 -8.49 3.65
CA ASP A 59 2.95 -8.01 4.91
C ASP A 59 4.23 -7.22 4.67
N ALA A 60 4.17 -5.91 4.87
CA ALA A 60 5.30 -5.00 4.70
C ALA A 60 6.05 -4.70 6.02
N ALA A 61 5.76 -5.38 7.14
CA ALA A 61 6.30 -5.02 8.46
C ALA A 61 7.83 -5.17 8.56
N HIS A 62 8.39 -6.22 7.96
CA HIS A 62 9.81 -6.53 8.01
C HIS A 62 10.51 -6.41 6.66
N TYR A 63 9.80 -6.71 5.58
CA TYR A 63 10.29 -6.63 4.21
C TYR A 63 9.35 -5.75 3.41
N GLY A 64 9.85 -4.65 2.84
CA GLY A 64 9.05 -3.74 2.03
C GLY A 64 9.93 -2.76 1.27
N ASN A 65 9.29 -1.85 0.52
CA ASN A 65 9.95 -0.72 -0.12
C ASN A 65 9.54 0.60 0.56
N ILE A 66 9.78 1.74 -0.10
CA ILE A 66 9.43 3.06 0.42
C ILE A 66 7.92 3.24 0.74
N SER A 67 7.04 2.45 0.12
CA SER A 67 5.58 2.50 0.36
C SER A 67 5.21 2.18 1.81
N HIS A 68 6.03 1.42 2.54
CA HIS A 68 5.86 1.13 3.96
C HIS A 68 5.72 2.41 4.81
N PHE A 69 6.35 3.51 4.40
CA PHE A 69 6.34 4.78 5.12
C PHE A 69 5.27 5.76 4.63
N VAL A 70 4.42 5.36 3.67
CA VAL A 70 3.39 6.24 3.11
C VAL A 70 2.19 6.27 4.05
N ASN A 71 1.88 7.44 4.57
CA ASN A 71 0.83 7.63 5.58
C ASN A 71 -0.59 7.52 5.01
N HIS A 72 -1.53 7.26 5.91
CA HIS A 72 -2.95 7.35 5.66
C HIS A 72 -3.41 8.82 5.47
N SER A 73 -4.38 9.04 4.57
CA SER A 73 -5.20 10.25 4.50
C SER A 73 -6.61 9.93 4.01
N CYS A 74 -7.63 10.60 4.55
CA CYS A 74 -9.01 10.53 4.03
C CYS A 74 -9.23 11.36 2.74
N ASP A 75 -8.27 12.24 2.40
CA ASP A 75 -8.19 12.94 1.10
C ASP A 75 -6.82 12.67 0.47
N PRO A 76 -6.60 11.43 -0.02
CA PRO A 76 -5.28 11.00 -0.48
C PRO A 76 -4.93 11.54 -1.87
N ASN A 77 -3.63 11.63 -2.14
CA ASN A 77 -3.13 11.95 -3.48
C ASN A 77 -2.63 10.73 -4.28
N LEU A 78 -2.65 9.55 -3.67
CA LEU A 78 -2.40 8.25 -4.31
C LEU A 78 -3.64 7.35 -4.26
N GLN A 79 -3.80 6.49 -5.27
CA GLN A 79 -4.83 5.46 -5.35
C GLN A 79 -4.20 4.11 -5.72
N VAL A 80 -4.76 3.06 -5.15
CA VAL A 80 -4.38 1.65 -5.32
C VAL A 80 -4.96 1.10 -6.62
N TYR A 81 -4.15 0.36 -7.36
CA TYR A 81 -4.56 -0.42 -8.52
C TYR A 81 -3.97 -1.83 -8.44
N ASN A 82 -4.81 -2.83 -8.71
CA ASN A 82 -4.37 -4.21 -8.94
C ASN A 82 -3.78 -4.32 -10.34
N VAL A 83 -2.55 -4.83 -10.44
CA VAL A 83 -1.78 -4.91 -11.69
C VAL A 83 -1.35 -6.34 -11.96
N PHE A 84 -1.58 -6.78 -13.19
CA PHE A 84 -1.16 -8.08 -13.71
C PHE A 84 -0.19 -7.84 -14.86
N ILE A 85 1.01 -8.43 -14.78
CA ILE A 85 2.04 -8.30 -15.82
C ILE A 85 2.43 -9.69 -16.30
N GLU A 86 3.12 -10.46 -15.44
CA GLU A 86 3.56 -11.83 -15.75
C GLU A 86 2.67 -12.85 -15.05
N ASN A 87 2.34 -12.62 -13.78
CA ASN A 87 1.38 -13.41 -13.05
C ASN A 87 -0.04 -12.97 -13.40
N LEU A 88 -0.85 -13.91 -13.88
CA LEU A 88 -2.27 -13.70 -14.23
C LEU A 88 -3.23 -14.36 -13.23
N ASP A 89 -2.72 -14.99 -12.16
CA ASP A 89 -3.55 -15.45 -11.06
C ASP A 89 -4.15 -14.23 -10.35
N GLN A 90 -5.47 -14.11 -10.47
CA GLN A 90 -6.20 -12.95 -9.94
C GLN A 90 -6.16 -12.85 -8.41
N ARG A 91 -5.78 -13.93 -7.71
CA ARG A 91 -5.56 -13.96 -6.25
C ARG A 91 -4.23 -13.33 -5.84
N LEU A 92 -3.33 -13.07 -6.79
CA LEU A 92 -1.99 -12.56 -6.54
C LEU A 92 -1.67 -11.33 -7.42
N PRO A 93 -2.51 -10.26 -7.37
CA PRO A 93 -2.20 -9.03 -8.06
C PRO A 93 -0.96 -8.36 -7.46
N ARG A 94 -0.24 -7.61 -8.28
CA ARG A 94 0.71 -6.60 -7.77
C ARG A 94 -0.07 -5.36 -7.38
N ILE A 95 0.31 -4.73 -6.26
CA ILE A 95 -0.33 -3.49 -5.81
C ILE A 95 0.47 -2.29 -6.33
N ALA A 96 -0.13 -1.47 -7.18
CA ALA A 96 0.48 -0.25 -7.69
C ALA A 96 -0.24 1.00 -7.19
N LEU A 97 0.53 2.03 -6.83
CA LEU A 97 0.05 3.33 -6.39
C LEU A 97 0.23 4.37 -7.50
N PHE A 98 -0.89 5.00 -7.90
CA PHE A 98 -0.94 6.02 -8.93
C PHE A 98 -1.43 7.36 -8.37
N ALA A 99 -0.91 8.47 -8.89
CA ALA A 99 -1.34 9.79 -8.48
C ALA A 99 -2.77 10.13 -8.95
N THR A 100 -3.67 10.52 -8.06
CA THR A 100 -5.06 10.89 -8.38
C THR A 100 -5.21 12.32 -8.90
N ARG A 101 -4.22 13.16 -8.59
CA ARG A 101 -4.10 14.57 -8.99
C ARG A 101 -2.63 14.96 -9.17
N PRO A 102 -2.31 16.14 -9.72
CA PRO A 102 -0.95 16.64 -9.71
C PRO A 102 -0.45 16.79 -8.26
N ILE A 103 0.78 16.33 -7.99
CA ILE A 103 1.43 16.38 -6.67
C ILE A 103 2.64 17.32 -6.79
N ARG A 104 2.79 18.26 -5.86
CA ARG A 104 3.88 19.25 -5.89
C ARG A 104 5.16 18.64 -5.32
N ALA A 105 6.32 19.17 -5.73
CA ALA A 105 7.57 18.88 -5.02
C ALA A 105 7.45 19.32 -3.55
N GLY A 106 7.91 18.47 -2.63
CA GLY A 106 7.83 18.64 -1.18
C GLY A 106 6.49 18.21 -0.55
N GLU A 107 5.49 17.85 -1.36
CA GLU A 107 4.19 17.37 -0.88
C GLU A 107 4.29 15.92 -0.38
N GLU A 108 3.60 15.63 0.72
CA GLU A 108 3.54 14.30 1.31
C GLU A 108 2.65 13.39 0.48
N LEU A 109 3.10 12.16 0.27
CA LEU A 109 2.38 11.10 -0.41
C LEU A 109 1.53 10.37 0.62
N THR A 110 0.26 10.16 0.29
CA THR A 110 -0.70 9.47 1.17
C THR A 110 -1.69 8.67 0.35
N PHE A 111 -2.12 7.51 0.86
CA PHE A 111 -3.25 6.73 0.33
C PHE A 111 -4.27 6.45 1.44
N ASP A 112 -5.47 6.02 1.09
CA ASP A 112 -6.47 5.61 2.08
C ASP A 112 -6.24 4.14 2.47
N TYR A 113 -6.12 3.88 3.79
CA TYR A 113 -5.86 2.54 4.33
C TYR A 113 -7.15 1.72 4.41
N ASN A 114 -8.31 2.38 4.37
CA ASN A 114 -9.61 1.75 4.50
C ASN A 114 -10.37 1.77 3.16
N MET A 115 -9.66 1.73 2.03
CA MET A 115 -10.32 1.59 0.73
C MET A 115 -11.00 0.22 0.65
N HIS A 116 -12.23 0.16 1.13
CA HIS A 116 -13.21 -0.88 0.92
C HIS A 116 -14.35 -0.32 0.07
#